data_AF-A0A524GST4-F1
#
_entry.id   AF-A0A524GST4-F1
#
_cell.length_a   1.000
_cell.length_b   1.000
_cell.length_c   1.000
_cell.angle_alpha   90.00
_cell.angle_beta   90.00
_cell.angle_gamma   90.00
#
_symmetry.space_group_name_H-M   'P 1'
#
loop_
_entity.id
_entity.type
_entity.pdbx_description
1 polymer ?
#
loop_
_entity_poly.entity_id
_entity_poly.type
_entity_poly.pdbx_seq_one_letter_code
_entity_poly.pdbx_strand_id
1 'polypeptide(L)'
;RALTELDLHRSILDRSKLAVWFAFWSEVKSRPVYQEICEQVDEYYDNVFLALCSQLIVQGEYKDVTASAISTALNSMTNGMWLSYLISPKHFDRRGAMQAIDEYLHSIFPKHFPL
;
A
#
# COMPACT_ATOMS: atom_id res chain seq x y z
N ARG A 1 -1.09 -10.79 -1.49
CA ARG A 1 0.14 -10.76 -2.31
C ARG A 1 -0.05 -10.04 -3.64
N ALA A 2 -1.02 -10.44 -4.47
CA ALA A 2 -1.19 -9.84 -5.81
C ALA A 2 -1.35 -8.30 -5.83
N LEU A 3 -2.04 -7.72 -4.83
CA LEU A 3 -2.21 -6.26 -4.73
C LEU A 3 -0.89 -5.54 -4.46
N THR A 4 -0.13 -5.98 -3.45
CA THR A 4 1.17 -5.41 -3.09
C THR A 4 2.24 -5.65 -4.17
N GLU A 5 2.15 -6.77 -4.89
CA GLU A 5 2.97 -7.03 -6.07
C GLU A 5 2.69 -6.05 -7.21
N LEU A 6 1.40 -5.73 -7.42
CA LEU A 6 0.99 -4.74 -8.42
C LEU A 6 1.49 -3.34 -8.06
N ASP A 7 1.41 -2.94 -6.79
CA ASP A 7 1.85 -1.61 -6.31
C ASP A 7 3.35 -1.36 -6.50
N LEU A 8 4.16 -2.42 -6.45
CA LEU A 8 5.60 -2.35 -6.69
C LEU A 8 5.99 -2.74 -8.13
N HIS A 9 5.02 -3.12 -8.95
CA HIS A 9 5.25 -3.47 -10.35
C HIS A 9 5.69 -2.25 -11.17
N ARG A 10 6.54 -2.45 -12.18
CA ARG A 10 7.10 -1.36 -13.01
C ARG A 10 6.03 -0.48 -13.69
N SER A 11 4.83 -1.01 -13.91
CA SER A 11 3.73 -0.26 -14.52
C SER A 11 3.12 0.78 -13.58
N ILE A 12 3.20 0.56 -12.27
CA ILE A 12 2.67 1.45 -11.22
C ILE A 12 3.81 2.27 -10.61
N LEU A 13 4.93 1.61 -10.29
CA LEU A 13 6.15 2.22 -9.78
C LEU A 13 6.93 2.95 -10.89
N ASP A 14 6.30 3.97 -11.47
CA ASP A 14 6.83 4.89 -12.46
C ASP A 14 6.98 6.28 -11.85
N ARG A 15 8.14 6.89 -12.04
CA ARG A 15 8.49 8.15 -11.38
C ARG A 15 7.58 9.31 -11.82
N SER A 16 7.20 9.36 -13.09
CA SER A 16 6.34 10.43 -13.62
C SER A 16 4.93 10.30 -13.07
N LYS A 17 4.39 9.07 -13.00
CA LYS A 17 3.08 8.81 -12.40
C LYS A 17 3.05 9.16 -10.91
N LEU A 18 4.06 8.70 -10.16
CA LEU A 18 4.16 9.00 -8.74
C LEU A 18 4.35 10.51 -8.49
N ALA A 19 5.16 11.20 -9.29
CA ALA A 19 5.32 12.65 -9.16
C ALA A 19 3.98 13.40 -9.33
N VAL A 20 3.16 12.99 -10.31
CA VAL A 20 1.82 13.56 -10.50
C VAL A 20 0.91 13.26 -9.31
N TRP A 21 0.94 12.02 -8.81
CA TRP A 21 0.14 11.61 -7.65
C TRP A 21 0.51 12.39 -6.37
N PHE A 22 1.80 12.49 -6.07
CA PHE A 22 2.29 13.29 -4.94
C PHE A 22 2.04 14.79 -5.12
N ALA A 23 2.08 15.31 -6.35
CA ALA A 23 1.69 16.70 -6.63
C ALA A 23 0.21 16.94 -6.34
N PHE A 24 -0.68 16.00 -6.70
CA PHE A 24 -2.09 16.08 -6.32
C PHE A 24 -2.24 16.10 -4.80
N TRP A 25 -1.64 15.17 -4.06
CA TRP A 25 -1.67 15.18 -2.59
C TRP A 25 -1.15 16.49 -1.98
N SER A 26 -0.13 17.12 -2.57
CA SER A 26 0.39 18.41 -2.09
C SER A 26 -0.55 19.60 -2.35
N GLU A 27 -1.42 19.50 -3.35
CA GLU A 27 -2.38 20.54 -3.76
C GLU A 27 -3.83 20.25 -3.28
N VAL A 28 -4.08 19.12 -2.59
CA VAL A 28 -5.42 18.75 -2.08
C VAL A 28 -6.06 19.89 -1.27
N LYS A 29 -5.27 20.63 -0.47
CA LYS A 29 -5.77 21.76 0.33
C LYS A 29 -6.12 23.01 -0.47
N SER A 30 -5.58 23.16 -1.68
CA SER A 30 -5.74 24.37 -2.50
C SER A 30 -6.89 24.25 -3.52
N ARG A 31 -7.34 23.02 -3.83
CA ARG A 31 -8.28 22.74 -4.92
C ARG A 31 -9.29 21.64 -4.56
N PRO A 32 -10.55 22.01 -4.24
CA PRO A 32 -11.60 21.06 -3.83
C PRO A 32 -11.88 19.92 -4.81
N VAL A 33 -11.72 20.16 -6.12
CA VAL A 33 -11.92 19.13 -7.15
C VAL A 33 -10.85 18.02 -7.07
N TYR A 34 -9.60 18.36 -6.74
CA TYR A 34 -8.56 17.34 -6.55
C TYR A 34 -8.75 16.59 -5.25
N GLN A 35 -9.26 17.26 -4.22
CA GLN A 35 -9.63 16.62 -2.96
C GLN A 35 -10.67 15.52 -3.21
N GLU A 36 -11.76 15.81 -3.93
CA GLU A 36 -12.82 14.82 -4.18
C GLU A 36 -12.32 13.61 -5.00
N ILE A 37 -11.45 13.82 -5.99
CA ILE A 37 -10.86 12.73 -6.78
C ILE A 37 -9.90 11.89 -5.93
N CYS A 38 -9.03 12.53 -5.14
CA CYS A 38 -8.10 11.80 -4.27
C CYS A 38 -8.86 11.02 -3.19
N GLU A 39 -9.88 11.63 -2.57
CA GLU A 39 -10.72 10.98 -1.56
C GLU A 39 -11.40 9.72 -2.11
N GLN A 40 -11.98 9.76 -3.32
CA GLN A 40 -12.62 8.58 -3.92
C GLN A 40 -11.62 7.46 -4.22
N VAL A 41 -10.42 7.80 -4.69
CA VAL A 41 -9.39 6.80 -5.02
C VAL A 41 -8.79 6.20 -3.74
N ASP A 42 -8.52 7.05 -2.74
CA ASP A 42 -7.99 6.63 -1.44
C ASP A 42 -9.02 5.75 -0.71
N GLU A 43 -10.30 6.14 -0.71
CA GLU A 43 -11.40 5.36 -0.11
C GLU A 43 -11.58 4.00 -0.81
N TYR A 44 -11.47 3.96 -2.15
CA TYR A 44 -11.50 2.69 -2.87
C TYR A 44 -10.34 1.78 -2.47
N TYR A 45 -9.12 2.30 -2.40
CA TYR A 45 -7.94 1.54 -2.00
C TYR A 45 -8.05 1.01 -0.57
N ASP A 46 -8.45 1.87 0.37
CA ASP A 46 -8.63 1.49 1.76
C ASP A 46 -9.70 0.40 1.91
N ASN A 47 -10.81 0.49 1.15
CA ASN A 47 -11.85 -0.54 1.14
C ASN A 47 -11.34 -1.88 0.60
N VAL A 48 -10.52 -1.87 -0.45
CA VAL A 48 -9.93 -3.09 -1.02
C VAL A 48 -8.98 -3.75 -0.01
N PHE A 49 -8.06 -2.99 0.59
CA PHE A 49 -7.14 -3.53 1.60
C PHE A 49 -7.89 -4.03 2.84
N LEU A 50 -8.89 -3.28 3.31
CA LEU A 50 -9.72 -3.67 4.44
C LEU A 50 -10.46 -4.99 4.17
N ALA A 51 -11.06 -5.14 2.98
CA ALA A 51 -11.76 -6.36 2.59
C ALA A 51 -10.81 -7.57 2.54
N LEU A 52 -9.63 -7.42 1.94
CA LEU A 52 -8.63 -8.49 1.87
C LEU A 52 -8.12 -8.88 3.26
N CYS A 53 -7.78 -7.91 4.12
CA CYS A 53 -7.34 -8.18 5.49
C CYS A 53 -8.44 -8.87 6.30
N SER A 54 -9.70 -8.44 6.14
CA SER A 54 -10.85 -9.05 6.83
C SER A 54 -11.03 -10.52 6.42
N GLN A 55 -10.91 -10.83 5.12
CA GLN A 55 -10.98 -12.21 4.64
C GLN A 55 -9.88 -13.09 5.24
N LEU A 56 -8.64 -12.60 5.28
CA LEU A 56 -7.51 -13.33 5.88
C LEU A 56 -7.70 -13.55 7.38
N ILE A 57 -8.21 -12.54 8.11
CA ILE A 57 -8.51 -12.64 9.54
C ILE A 57 -9.54 -13.75 9.80
N VAL A 58 -10.64 -13.76 9.05
CA VAL A 58 -11.70 -14.75 9.20
C VAL A 58 -11.21 -16.15 8.84
N GLN A 59 -10.51 -16.32 7.71
CA GLN A 59 -10.01 -17.63 7.26
C GLN A 59 -8.96 -18.22 8.20
N GLY A 60 -8.11 -17.38 8.79
CA GLY A 60 -7.03 -17.82 9.68
C GLY A 60 -7.40 -17.81 11.16
N GLU A 61 -8.60 -17.37 11.52
CA GLU A 61 -9.07 -17.21 12.90
C GLU A 61 -8.13 -16.35 13.76
N TYR A 62 -7.59 -15.27 13.18
CA TYR A 62 -6.70 -14.37 13.89
C TYR A 62 -7.48 -13.50 14.89
N LYS A 63 -7.06 -13.49 16.16
CA LYS A 63 -7.79 -12.78 17.24
C LYS A 63 -7.08 -11.54 17.76
N ASP A 64 -5.78 -11.42 17.51
CA ASP A 64 -4.94 -10.39 18.12
C ASP A 64 -4.67 -9.19 17.20
N VAL A 65 -5.36 -9.14 16.04
CA VAL A 65 -5.17 -8.10 15.03
C VAL A 65 -6.51 -7.67 14.45
N THR A 66 -6.58 -6.43 13.95
CA THR A 66 -7.78 -5.90 13.31
C THR A 66 -7.51 -5.57 11.85
N ALA A 67 -8.50 -5.82 10.97
CA ALA A 67 -8.34 -5.58 9.54
C ALA A 67 -7.97 -4.13 9.23
N SER A 68 -8.58 -3.18 9.94
CA SER A 68 -8.29 -1.75 9.78
C SER A 68 -6.85 -1.40 10.12
N ALA A 69 -6.31 -1.90 11.25
CA ALA A 69 -4.93 -1.60 11.63
C ALA A 69 -3.91 -2.15 10.61
N ILE A 70 -4.13 -3.38 10.13
CA ILE A 70 -3.26 -4.01 9.13
C ILE A 70 -3.36 -3.30 7.78
N SER A 71 -4.58 -2.93 7.37
CA SER A 71 -4.83 -2.15 6.16
C SER A 71 -4.07 -0.82 6.18
N THR A 72 -4.20 -0.06 7.27
CA THR A 72 -3.50 1.21 7.46
C THR A 72 -1.97 1.04 7.44
N ALA A 73 -1.46 -0.01 8.08
CA ALA A 73 -0.02 -0.30 8.09
C ALA A 73 0.51 -0.65 6.69
N LEU A 74 -0.20 -1.51 5.95
CA LEU A 74 0.16 -1.88 4.57
C LEU A 74 0.12 -0.68 3.62
N ASN A 75 -0.92 0.14 3.70
CA ASN A 75 -1.06 1.35 2.88
C ASN A 75 0.08 2.34 3.18
N SER A 76 0.35 2.59 4.47
CA SER A 76 1.44 3.49 4.90
C SER A 76 2.82 3.00 4.45
N MET A 77 3.09 1.70 4.57
CA MET A 77 4.34 1.09 4.12
C MET A 77 4.51 1.23 2.59
N THR A 78 3.45 0.97 1.83
CA THR A 78 3.44 1.08 0.36
C THR A 78 3.68 2.52 -0.08
N ASN A 79 2.99 3.49 0.53
CA ASN A 79 3.19 4.92 0.27
C ASN A 79 4.62 5.38 0.61
N GLY A 80 5.19 4.87 1.70
CA GLY A 80 6.59 5.11 2.07
C GLY A 80 7.57 4.58 1.02
N MET A 81 7.32 3.40 0.45
CA MET A 81 8.11 2.82 -0.64
C MET A 81 7.98 3.62 -1.93
N TRP A 82 6.77 4.07 -2.29
CA TRP A 82 6.55 4.96 -3.43
C TRP A 82 7.31 6.28 -3.28
N LEU A 83 7.27 6.90 -2.10
CA LEU A 83 8.00 8.12 -1.81
C LEU A 83 9.52 7.90 -1.87
N SER A 84 10.01 6.78 -1.32
CA SER A 84 11.43 6.42 -1.36
C SER A 84 11.93 6.25 -2.79
N TYR A 85 11.13 5.59 -3.65
CA TYR A 85 11.42 5.45 -5.07
C TYR A 85 11.38 6.80 -5.80
N LEU A 86 10.43 7.67 -5.48
CA LEU A 86 10.30 9.00 -6.08
C LEU A 86 11.52 9.89 -5.78
N ILE A 87 11.98 9.90 -4.52
CA ILE A 87 13.11 10.71 -4.05
C ILE A 87 14.44 10.16 -4.58
N SER A 88 14.66 8.84 -4.45
CA SER A 88 15.95 8.21 -4.69
C SER A 88 15.85 6.94 -5.54
N PRO A 89 15.42 7.04 -6.81
CA PRO A 89 15.15 5.87 -7.65
C PRO A 89 16.38 4.99 -7.90
N LYS A 90 17.60 5.57 -7.89
CA LYS A 90 18.86 4.83 -8.05
C LYS A 90 19.23 3.98 -6.83
N HIS A 91 18.71 4.33 -5.66
CA HIS A 91 18.99 3.65 -4.39
C HIS A 91 17.80 2.81 -3.90
N PHE A 92 16.68 2.84 -4.62
CA PHE A 92 15.50 2.06 -4.27
C PHE A 92 15.70 0.58 -4.63
N ASP A 93 15.79 -0.27 -3.61
CA ASP A 93 15.78 -1.72 -3.81
C ASP A 93 14.35 -2.25 -3.81
N ARG A 94 13.81 -2.47 -5.01
CA ARG A 94 12.48 -3.07 -5.19
C ARG A 94 12.38 -4.47 -4.59
N ARG A 95 13.47 -5.26 -4.64
CA ARG A 95 13.43 -6.63 -4.10
C ARG A 95 13.36 -6.60 -2.58
N GLY A 96 14.19 -5.77 -1.94
CA GLY A 96 14.11 -5.51 -0.50
C GLY A 96 12.75 -4.97 -0.07
N ALA A 97 12.14 -4.07 -0.86
CA ALA A 97 10.79 -3.58 -0.60
C ALA A 97 9.74 -4.71 -0.63
N MET A 98 9.79 -5.58 -1.64
CA MET A 98 8.89 -6.74 -1.73
C MET A 98 9.11 -7.72 -0.57
N GLN A 99 10.37 -8.00 -0.23
CA GLN A 99 10.73 -8.86 0.88
C GLN A 99 10.19 -8.33 2.21
N ALA A 100 10.29 -7.01 2.45
CA ALA A 100 9.73 -6.39 3.65
C ALA A 100 8.21 -6.57 3.74
N ILE A 101 7.49 -6.46 2.62
CA ILE A 101 6.04 -6.74 2.58
C ILE A 101 5.77 -8.22 2.86
N ASP A 102 6.49 -9.13 2.21
CA ASP A 102 6.31 -10.58 2.40
C ASP A 102 6.59 -10.98 3.86
N GLU A 103 7.66 -10.48 4.48
CA GLU A 103 7.99 -10.73 5.90
C GLU A 103 6.95 -10.12 6.85
N TYR A 104 6.46 -8.90 6.55
CA TYR A 104 5.39 -8.30 7.32
C TYR A 104 4.10 -9.13 7.24
N LEU A 105 3.68 -9.54 6.04
CA LEU A 105 2.52 -10.39 5.84
C LEU A 105 2.68 -11.78 6.50
N HIS A 106 3.88 -12.35 6.47
CA HIS A 106 4.18 -13.58 7.22
C HIS A 106 4.00 -13.38 8.73
N SER A 107 4.48 -12.27 9.28
CA SER A 107 4.40 -12.00 10.73
C SER A 107 2.96 -11.85 11.23
N ILE A 108 2.08 -11.27 10.40
CA ILE A 108 0.68 -11.01 10.75
C ILE A 108 -0.22 -12.19 10.36
N PHE A 109 0.04 -12.81 9.21
CA PHE A 109 -0.78 -13.85 8.62
C PHE A 109 0.01 -15.15 8.34
N PRO A 110 0.66 -15.77 9.35
CA PRO A 110 1.58 -16.90 9.16
C PRO A 110 0.93 -18.16 8.54
N LYS A 111 -0.39 -18.35 8.68
CA LYS A 111 -1.14 -19.46 8.09
C LYS A 111 -1.37 -19.29 6.58
N HIS A 112 -1.33 -18.05 6.07
CA HIS A 112 -1.58 -17.74 4.67
C HIS A 112 -0.29 -17.42 3.90
N PHE A 113 0.74 -16.95 4.60
CA PHE A 113 2.01 -16.57 4.04
C PHE A 113 3.11 -17.35 4.75
N PRO A 114 3.39 -18.61 4.38
CA PRO A 114 4.56 -19.33 4.90
C PRO A 114 5.86 -18.74 4.33
N LEU A 115 6.93 -18.75 5.14
CA LEU A 115 8.30 -18.41 4.71
C LEU A 115 8.89 -19.48 3.78
#